data_AF-A0A5C5TWH9-F1
#
_entry.id   AF-A0A5C5TWH9-F1
#
_cell.length_a   1.000
_cell.length_b   1.000
_cell.length_c   1.000
_cell.angle_alpha   90.00
_cell.angle_beta   90.00
_cell.angle_gamma   90.00
#
_symmetry.space_group_name_H-M   'P 1'
#
loop_
_entity.id
_entity.type
_entity.pdbx_description
1 polymer ?
#
loop_
_entity_poly.entity_id
_entity_poly.type
_entity_poly.pdbx_seq_one_letter_code
_entity_poly.pdbx_strand_id
1 'polypeptide(L)'
;GVAPLARDSGSMRGTRSIWGGRASVRQALYMGALVAVRFNPHMRTFYQRLRAQGKVAKVALVAAMRKLLVILNAKMRDQMAAAAAT
;
A
#
# COMPACT_ATOMS: atom_id res chain seq x y z
N GLY A 1 2.48 -5.43 7.55
CA GLY A 1 2.20 -4.19 8.28
C GLY A 1 1.67 -3.06 7.41
N VAL A 2 0.87 -3.34 6.37
CA VAL A 2 0.13 -2.36 5.54
C VAL A 2 -1.38 -2.66 5.48
N ALA A 3 -1.83 -3.70 6.18
CA ALA A 3 -3.25 -3.97 6.36
C ALA A 3 -3.82 -3.02 7.43
N PRO A 4 -4.97 -2.37 7.20
CA PRO A 4 -5.67 -1.61 8.23
C PRO A 4 -6.15 -2.55 9.34
N LEU A 5 -5.86 -2.20 10.60
CA LEU A 5 -6.24 -2.98 11.77
C LEU A 5 -7.32 -2.27 12.58
N ALA A 6 -8.12 -3.06 13.30
CA ALA A 6 -9.23 -2.59 14.11
C ALA A 6 -8.77 -1.98 15.43
N ARG A 7 -9.29 -0.79 15.77
CA ARG A 7 -9.03 -0.09 17.04
C ARG A 7 -10.32 0.04 17.85
N ASP A 8 -11.03 -1.07 18.02
CA ASP A 8 -12.33 -1.08 18.68
C ASP A 8 -12.16 -1.49 20.16
N SER A 9 -12.96 -0.91 21.05
CA SER A 9 -13.00 -1.25 22.48
C SER A 9 -14.42 -1.08 23.00
N GLY A 10 -15.04 -2.17 23.48
CA GLY A 10 -16.44 -2.15 23.91
C GLY A 10 -17.36 -1.59 22.80
N SER A 11 -18.07 -0.51 23.10
CA SER A 11 -18.93 0.23 22.15
C SER A 11 -18.17 1.22 21.25
N MET A 12 -16.90 1.49 21.49
CA MET A 12 -16.10 2.42 20.70
C MET A 12 -15.66 1.79 19.37
N ARG A 13 -16.02 2.43 18.25
CA ARG A 13 -15.48 2.12 16.92
C ARG A 13 -14.39 3.11 16.53
N GLY A 14 -13.14 2.64 16.53
CA GLY A 14 -11.98 3.46 16.21
C GLY A 14 -11.64 3.51 14.73
N THR A 15 -10.89 4.55 14.32
CA THR A 15 -10.38 4.65 12.94
C THR A 15 -9.40 3.51 12.65
N ARG A 16 -9.66 2.78 11.55
CA ARG A 16 -8.76 1.73 11.05
C ARG A 16 -7.44 2.36 10.60
N SER A 17 -6.33 1.94 11.18
CA SER A 17 -5.00 2.41 10.78
C SER A 17 -4.02 1.26 10.65
N ILE A 18 -2.90 1.50 9.98
CA ILE A 18 -1.86 0.49 9.81
C ILE A 18 -0.91 0.54 11.02
N TRP A 19 -0.73 -0.59 11.70
CA TRP A 19 0.29 -0.73 12.76
C TRP A 19 0.87 -2.15 12.78
N GLY A 20 1.94 -2.34 13.56
CA GLY A 20 2.61 -3.62 13.75
C GLY A 20 3.33 -4.19 12.51
N GLY A 21 3.78 -5.44 12.61
CA GLY A 21 4.50 -6.17 11.56
C GLY A 21 5.87 -5.57 11.20
N ARG A 22 6.30 -5.76 9.94
CA ARG A 22 7.62 -5.32 9.44
C ARG A 22 7.68 -3.79 9.23
N ALA A 23 8.13 -3.06 10.25
CA ALA A 23 8.17 -1.59 10.25
C ALA A 23 9.14 -1.03 9.20
N SER A 24 10.34 -1.60 9.08
CA SER A 24 11.36 -1.21 8.10
C SER A 24 10.83 -1.30 6.66
N VAL A 25 10.19 -2.42 6.32
CA VAL A 25 9.58 -2.62 5.00
C VAL A 25 8.46 -1.63 4.74
N ARG A 26 7.63 -1.32 5.74
CA ARG A 26 6.58 -0.30 5.61
C ARG A 26 7.17 1.08 5.33
N GLN A 27 8.26 1.47 6.01
CA GLN A 27 8.93 2.75 5.78
C GLN A 27 9.50 2.84 4.37
N ALA A 28 10.19 1.80 3.90
CA ALA A 28 10.72 1.73 2.54
C ALA A 28 9.60 1.82 1.49
N LEU A 29 8.50 1.08 1.68
CA LEU A 29 7.34 1.14 0.81
C LEU A 29 6.66 2.51 0.82
N TYR A 30 6.66 3.22 1.95
CA TYR A 30 6.07 4.56 2.04
C TYR A 30 6.84 5.55 1.17
N MET A 31 8.18 5.53 1.26
CA MET A 31 9.03 6.36 0.40
C MET A 31 8.88 5.97 -1.07
N GLY A 32 8.84 4.67 -1.38
CA GLY A 32 8.56 4.19 -2.73
C GLY A 32 7.20 4.65 -3.27
N ALA A 33 6.15 4.64 -2.44
CA ALA A 33 4.82 5.10 -2.83
C ALA A 33 4.76 6.60 -3.10
N LEU A 34 5.48 7.43 -2.33
CA LEU A 34 5.58 8.87 -2.60
C LEU A 34 6.17 9.16 -3.98
N VAL A 35 7.28 8.49 -4.31
CA VAL A 35 7.94 8.63 -5.61
C VAL A 35 7.06 8.08 -6.73
N ALA A 36 6.46 6.91 -6.52
CA ALA A 36 5.58 6.29 -7.52
C ALA A 36 4.37 7.17 -7.85
N VAL A 37 3.72 7.79 -6.87
CA VAL A 37 2.60 8.70 -7.11
C VAL A 37 3.01 9.96 -7.88
N ARG A 38 4.26 10.41 -7.74
CA ARG A 38 4.79 11.59 -8.44
C ARG A 38 5.15 11.30 -9.90
N PHE A 39 5.89 10.21 -10.14
CA PHE A 39 6.50 9.95 -11.45
C PHE A 39 5.77 8.88 -12.28
N ASN A 40 5.06 7.95 -11.64
CA ASN A 40 4.37 6.89 -12.38
C ASN A 40 2.91 7.31 -12.68
N PRO A 41 2.51 7.46 -13.96
CA PRO A 41 1.17 7.94 -14.32
C PRO A 41 0.05 7.01 -13.85
N HIS A 42 0.27 5.69 -13.80
CA HIS A 42 -0.75 4.74 -13.33
C HIS A 42 -0.99 4.86 -11.83
N MET A 43 0.07 5.05 -11.05
CA MET A 43 -0.04 5.24 -9.60
C MET A 43 -0.60 6.62 -9.26
N ARG A 44 -0.20 7.65 -10.01
CA ARG A 44 -0.74 9.01 -9.92
C ARG A 44 -2.25 9.02 -10.16
N THR A 45 -2.72 8.38 -11.22
CA THR A 45 -4.14 8.28 -11.56
C THR A 45 -4.92 7.57 -10.45
N PHE A 46 -4.38 6.46 -9.93
CA PHE A 46 -4.99 5.74 -8.81
C PHE A 46 -5.12 6.60 -7.54
N TYR A 47 -4.05 7.33 -7.20
CA TYR A 47 -4.04 8.25 -6.06
C TYR A 47 -5.02 9.41 -6.25
N GLN A 48 -5.03 10.04 -7.42
CA GLN A 48 -5.93 11.15 -7.74
C GLN A 48 -7.40 10.70 -7.70
N ARG A 49 -7.72 9.51 -8.22
CA ARG A 49 -9.07 8.93 -8.13
C ARG A 49 -9.53 8.79 -6.69
N LEU A 50 -8.68 8.30 -5.80
CA LEU A 50 -9.00 8.18 -4.37
C LEU A 50 -9.17 9.55 -3.70
N ARG A 51 -8.36 10.55 -4.09
CA ARG A 51 -8.49 11.93 -3.60
C ARG A 51 -9.81 12.57 -4.07
N ALA A 52 -10.20 12.34 -5.33
CA ALA A 52 -11.46 12.81 -5.88
C ALA A 52 -12.68 12.20 -5.17
N GLN A 53 -12.55 10.97 -4.66
CA GLN A 53 -13.56 10.32 -3.80
C GLN A 53 -13.57 10.85 -2.35
N GLY A 54 -12.91 11.98 -2.06
CA GLY A 54 -12.86 12.59 -0.74
C GLY A 54 -11.95 11.89 0.27
N LYS A 55 -11.13 10.90 -0.14
CA LYS A 55 -10.23 10.23 0.79
C LYS A 55 -9.09 11.15 1.23
N VAL A 56 -8.73 11.08 2.51
CA VAL A 56 -7.58 11.79 3.09
C VAL A 56 -6.31 11.36 2.36
N ALA A 57 -5.40 12.31 2.09
CA ALA A 57 -4.16 12.06 1.34
C ALA A 57 -3.34 10.90 1.90
N LYS A 58 -3.22 10.80 3.23
CA LYS A 58 -2.51 9.71 3.90
C LYS A 58 -3.15 8.34 3.63
N VAL A 59 -4.48 8.24 3.59
CA VAL A 59 -5.19 6.98 3.28
C VAL A 59 -4.99 6.60 1.82
N ALA A 60 -5.05 7.58 0.91
CA ALA A 60 -4.79 7.35 -0.51
C ALA A 60 -3.34 6.88 -0.76
N LEU A 61 -2.35 7.43 -0.04
CA LEU A 61 -0.97 6.96 -0.09
C LEU A 61 -0.81 5.53 0.43
N VAL A 62 -1.45 5.18 1.55
CA VAL A 62 -1.43 3.81 2.10
C VAL A 62 -2.07 2.82 1.13
N ALA A 63 -3.15 3.21 0.43
CA ALA A 63 -3.74 2.38 -0.63
C ALA A 63 -2.76 2.18 -1.81
N ALA A 64 -2.04 3.23 -2.21
CA ALA A 64 -1.00 3.15 -3.23
C ALA A 64 0.16 2.22 -2.80
N MET A 65 0.60 2.29 -1.53
CA MET A 65 1.58 1.35 -0.97
C MET A 65 1.11 -0.10 -1.07
N ARG A 66 -0.16 -0.38 -0.75
CA ARG A 66 -0.71 -1.74 -0.87
C ARG A 66 -0.71 -2.21 -2.32
N LYS A 67 -1.03 -1.33 -3.27
CA LYS A 67 -0.99 -1.64 -4.71
C LYS A 67 0.42 -1.97 -5.18
N LEU A 68 1.43 -1.20 -4.75
CA LEU A 68 2.83 -1.47 -5.06
C LEU A 68 3.30 -2.82 -4.50
N LEU A 69 2.94 -3.14 -3.26
CA LEU A 69 3.29 -4.44 -2.66
C LEU A 69 2.70 -5.61 -3.46
N VAL A 70 1.44 -5.50 -3.91
CA VAL A 70 0.81 -6.55 -4.74
C VAL A 70 1.54 -6.73 -6.06
N ILE A 71 1.94 -5.63 -6.72
CA ILE A 71 2.71 -5.69 -7.98
C ILE A 71 4.08 -6.35 -7.76
N LEU A 72 4.79 -5.97 -6.69
CA LEU A 72 6.08 -6.57 -6.37
C LEU A 72 5.97 -8.07 -6.09
N ASN A 73 4.96 -8.48 -5.32
CA ASN A 73 4.71 -9.89 -5.05
C ASN A 73 4.32 -10.68 -6.31
N ALA A 74 3.57 -10.07 -7.24
CA ALA A 74 3.25 -10.69 -8.53
C ALA A 74 4.53 -10.89 -9.37
N LYS A 75 5.33 -9.84 -9.54
CA LYS A 75 6.61 -9.92 -10.27
C LYS A 75 7.57 -10.96 -9.67
N MET A 76 7.68 -11.01 -8.35
CA MET A 76 8.53 -11.99 -7.66
C MET A 76 8.03 -13.41 -7.93
N ARG A 77 6.71 -13.64 -7.90
CA ARG A 77 6.12 -14.95 -8.22
C ARG A 77 6.46 -15.37 -9.65
N ASP A 78 6.30 -14.46 -10.61
CA ASP A 78 6.58 -14.73 -12.03
C ASP A 78 8.07 -15.05 -12.23
N GLN A 79 8.96 -14.33 -11.55
CA GLN A 79 10.41 -14.60 -11.57
C GLN A 79 10.77 -15.96 -10.94
N MET A 80 10.16 -16.32 -9.81
CA MET A 80 10.39 -17.62 -9.18
C MET A 80 9.86 -18.77 -10.04
N ALA A 81 8.71 -18.59 -10.69
CA ALA A 81 8.17 -19.58 -11.62
C ALA A 81 9.09 -19.77 -12.84
N ALA A 82 9.62 -18.67 -13.40
CA ALA A 82 10.59 -18.72 -14.49
C ALA A 82 11.90 -19.41 -14.07
N ALA A 83 12.41 -19.14 -12.87
CA ALA A 83 13.64 -19.74 -12.34
C ALA A 83 13.49 -21.22 -11.94
N ALA A 84 12.27 -21.70 -11.67
CA ALA A 84 12.00 -23.11 -11.39
C ALA A 84 11.80 -23.95 -12.66
N ALA A 85 11.60 -23.30 -13.80
CA ALA A 85 11.46 -23.92 -15.13
C ALA A 85 12.80 -24.09 -15.86
N THR A 86 13.89 -23.55 -15.29
CA THR A 86 15.28 -23.75 -15.72
C THR A 86 15.99 -24.72 -14.79
#